data_AF-A0A521U5C1-F1
#
_entry.id   AF-A0A521U5C1-F1
#
_cell.length_a   1.000
_cell.length_b   1.000
_cell.length_c   1.000
_cell.angle_alpha   90.00
_cell.angle_beta   90.00
_cell.angle_gamma   90.00
#
_symmetry.space_group_name_H-M   'P 1'
#
loop_
_entity.id
_entity.type
_entity.pdbx_description
1 polymer ?
#
loop_
_entity_poly.entity_id
_entity_poly.type
_entity_poly.pdbx_seq_one_letter_code
_entity_poly.pdbx_strand_id
1 'polypeptide(L)' 'MATQEAGEKKPAGTQAGKRYRCAQCGSEVLVTKPGQGALRCCGEEMQQK' A
#
# COMPACT_ATOMS: atom_id res chain seq x y z
N MET A 1 -28.58 1.88 -20.21
CA MET A 1 -27.39 1.00 -20.20
C MET A 1 -26.35 1.68 -19.32
N ALA A 2 -25.98 1.05 -18.21
CA ALA A 2 -25.19 1.64 -17.13
C ALA A 2 -23.70 1.39 -17.37
N THR A 3 -22.98 2.39 -17.87
CA THR A 3 -21.52 2.42 -17.84
C THR A 3 -21.11 3.44 -16.80
N GLN A 4 -21.08 2.98 -15.55
CA GLN A 4 -20.48 3.70 -14.44
C GLN A 4 -18.98 3.65 -14.65
N GLU A 5 -18.41 4.79 -14.99
CA GLU A 5 -16.99 5.04 -15.10
C GLU A 5 -16.36 4.79 -13.72
N ALA A 6 -15.71 3.64 -13.60
CA ALA A 6 -14.85 3.30 -12.49
C ALA A 6 -13.73 4.33 -12.47
N GLY A 7 -13.88 5.32 -11.60
CA GLY A 7 -12.90 6.37 -11.35
C GLY A 7 -11.52 5.75 -11.24
N GLU A 8 -10.65 6.22 -12.12
CA GLU A 8 -9.24 5.92 -12.24
C GLU A 8 -8.47 6.47 -11.01
N LYS A 9 -8.80 5.98 -9.81
CA LYS A 9 -7.93 6.13 -8.65
C LYS A 9 -6.83 5.09 -8.80
N LYS A 10 -5.83 5.41 -9.61
CA LYS A 10 -4.54 4.71 -9.65
C LYS A 10 -4.07 4.54 -8.20
N PRO A 11 -4.18 3.36 -7.58
CA PRO A 11 -3.62 3.22 -6.26
C PRO A 11 -2.13 3.10 -6.45
N ALA A 12 -1.38 3.97 -5.77
CA ALA A 12 0.02 3.72 -5.46
C ALA A 12 0.07 2.44 -4.61
N GLY A 13 -0.01 1.31 -5.29
CA GLY A 13 -0.05 0.00 -4.68
C GLY A 13 1.25 -0.33 -3.97
N THR A 14 1.19 -1.31 -3.09
CA THR A 14 2.39 -1.84 -2.42
C THR A 14 3.34 -2.46 -3.44
N GLN A 15 4.63 -2.15 -3.38
CA GLN A 15 5.64 -2.66 -4.30
C GLN A 15 6.28 -3.93 -3.73
N ALA A 16 6.16 -5.05 -4.43
CA ALA A 16 6.84 -6.28 -4.05
C ALA A 16 8.35 -6.16 -4.19
N GLY A 17 9.06 -6.85 -3.30
CA GLY A 17 10.50 -6.78 -3.15
C GLY A 17 10.98 -5.54 -2.37
N LYS A 18 10.07 -4.65 -1.93
CA LYS A 18 10.42 -3.46 -1.17
C LYS A 18 10.06 -3.60 0.31
N ARG A 19 10.89 -2.99 1.16
CA ARG A 19 10.69 -2.97 2.61
C ARG A 19 9.91 -1.73 3.01
N TYR A 20 8.87 -1.95 3.77
CA TYR A 20 8.02 -0.93 4.35
C TYR A 20 8.33 -0.86 5.83
N ARG A 21 8.49 0.36 6.35
CA ARG A 21 8.79 0.60 7.75
C ARG A 21 7.69 1.43 8.39
N CYS A 22 7.20 0.94 9.52
CA CYS A 22 6.31 1.65 10.41
C CYS A 22 7.13 2.66 11.24
N ALA A 23 6.81 3.95 11.17
CA ALA A 23 7.45 4.96 12.02
C ALA A 23 6.97 4.88 13.48
N GLN A 24 5.72 4.48 13.71
CA GLN A 24 5.13 4.42 15.05
C GLN A 24 5.63 3.22 15.87
N CYS A 25 5.73 2.07 15.24
CA CYS A 25 6.02 0.78 15.87
C CYS A 25 7.43 0.26 15.55
N GLY A 26 8.12 0.86 14.59
CA GLY A 26 9.45 0.44 14.15
C GLY A 26 9.48 -0.85 13.33
N SER A 27 8.34 -1.52 13.15
CA SER A 27 8.24 -2.78 12.41
C SER A 27 8.60 -2.61 10.93
N GLU A 28 9.38 -3.54 10.42
CA GLU A 28 9.79 -3.62 9.02
C GLU A 28 9.12 -4.83 8.37
N VAL A 29 8.39 -4.59 7.28
CA VAL A 29 7.73 -5.65 6.52
C VAL A 29 8.25 -5.64 5.08
N LEU A 30 8.62 -6.81 4.58
CA LEU A 30 8.98 -7.00 3.17
C LEU A 30 7.72 -7.42 2.42
N VAL A 31 7.35 -6.65 1.40
CA VAL A 31 6.24 -7.04 0.54
C VAL A 31 6.71 -8.14 -0.39
N THR A 32 6.15 -9.34 -0.26
CA THR A 32 6.44 -10.47 -1.16
C THR A 32 5.51 -10.48 -2.37
N LYS A 33 4.32 -9.87 -2.24
CA LYS A 33 3.31 -9.80 -3.30
C LYS A 33 2.69 -8.40 -3.34
N PRO A 34 2.73 -7.70 -4.49
CA PRO A 34 2.22 -6.34 -4.57
C PRO A 34 0.70 -6.36 -4.56
N GLY A 35 0.10 -5.33 -3.97
CA GLY A 35 -1.34 -5.16 -3.88
C GLY A 35 -1.77 -3.79 -4.39
N GLN A 36 -3.02 -3.69 -4.82
CA GLN A 36 -3.64 -2.42 -5.22
C GLN A 36 -3.99 -1.53 -4.00
N GLY A 37 -3.58 -1.91 -2.79
CA GLY A 37 -3.79 -1.16 -1.56
C GLY A 37 -2.47 -0.68 -0.97
N ALA A 38 -2.56 0.35 -0.12
CA ALA A 38 -1.44 0.79 0.69
C ALA A 38 -1.35 -0.04 1.98
N LEU A 39 -0.13 -0.29 2.45
CA LEU A 39 0.08 -0.95 3.74
C LEU A 39 -0.29 0.02 4.86
N ARG A 40 -1.11 -0.42 5.80
CA ARG A 40 -1.42 0.35 7.00
C ARG A 40 -0.95 -0.40 8.24
N CYS A 41 -0.19 0.28 9.08
CA CYS A 41 0.25 -0.24 10.36
C CYS A 41 0.03 0.84 11.42
N CYS A 42 -0.61 0.46 12.52
CA CYS A 42 -0.98 1.37 13.61
C CYS A 42 -1.90 2.54 13.21
N GLY A 43 -2.64 2.42 12.10
CA GLY A 43 -3.59 3.45 11.64
C GLY A 43 -3.01 4.43 10.61
N GLU A 44 -1.70 4.40 10.37
CA GLU A 44 -1.03 5.19 9.34
C GLU A 44 -0.59 4.32 8.15
N GLU A 45 -0.38 4.97 7.01
CA GLU A 45 0.24 4.34 5.83
C GLU A 45 1.72 4.08 6.08
N MET A 46 2.17 2.87 5.79
CA MET A 46 3.57 2.51 5.94
C MET A 46 4.39 3.15 4.82
N GLN A 47 5.48 3.82 5.19
CA GLN A 47 6.42 4.36 4.23
C GLN A 47 7.31 3.23 3.69
N GLN A 48 7.44 3.19 2.37
CA GLN A 48 8.48 2.39 1.73
C GLN A 48 9.84 3.07 1.95
N LYS A 49 10.85 2.31 2.38
CA LYS A 49 12.24 2.76 2.28
C LYS A 49 12.84 2.52 0.89
#